data_AF-A0A9R0PSH4-F1
#
_entry.id   AF-A0A9R0PSH4-F1
#
_cell.length_a   1.000
_cell.length_b   1.000
_cell.length_c   1.000
_cell.angle_alpha   90.00
_cell.angle_beta   90.00
_cell.angle_gamma   90.00
#
_symmetry.space_group_name_H-M   'P 1'
#
loop_
_entity.id
_entity.type
_entity.pdbx_description
1 polymer ?
#
loop_
_entity_poly.entity_id
_entity_poly.type
_entity_poly.pdbx_seq_one_letter_code
_entity_poly.pdbx_strand_id
1 'polypeptide(L)'
;MQASMDVSPLNKGRESTVWGVSLMLGYLGFDGFTSTFQDKLFKGYEMEIHNQIFYTTMCSCVISLSGLILQNHLLPAVDFMVRHPDCFYDVLILSTVATASQFFISYTIRTFGALTFATIMTTRQLVSILLSCVWFVHPLSWMQWVGAAIVFGALYAKTFSRNKTQKAMVASSSPQGSVPNAANS
;
A
#
# COMPACT_ATOMS: atom_id res chain seq x y z
N MET A 1 7.99 -45.87 2.03
CA MET A 1 7.69 -45.58 3.45
C MET A 1 6.69 -44.45 3.50
N GLN A 2 5.45 -44.79 3.86
CA GLN A 2 4.28 -43.93 3.81
C GLN A 2 4.09 -43.30 5.19
N ALA A 3 4.50 -42.03 5.35
CA ALA A 3 4.19 -41.26 6.54
C ALA A 3 2.78 -40.70 6.39
N SER A 4 1.82 -41.44 6.94
CA SER A 4 0.47 -40.96 7.22
C SER A 4 0.55 -39.86 8.29
N MET A 5 0.83 -38.62 7.86
CA MET A 5 0.47 -37.44 8.63
C MET A 5 -1.04 -37.28 8.51
N ASP A 6 -1.74 -37.76 9.53
CA ASP A 6 -3.15 -37.47 9.78
C ASP A 6 -3.31 -35.95 9.98
N VAL A 7 -3.46 -35.22 8.88
CA VAL A 7 -3.80 -33.80 8.89
C VAL A 7 -5.32 -33.71 9.01
N SER A 8 -5.77 -33.68 10.26
CA SER A 8 -7.15 -33.31 10.61
C SER A 8 -7.55 -32.01 9.88
N PRO A 9 -8.61 -32.02 9.04
CA PRO A 9 -8.96 -30.89 8.17
C PRO A 9 -9.51 -29.66 8.94
N LEU A 10 -9.78 -29.76 10.24
CA LEU A 10 -10.31 -28.66 11.06
C LEU A 10 -9.21 -27.68 11.53
N ASN A 11 -7.96 -28.15 11.73
CA ASN A 11 -6.86 -27.29 12.19
C ASN A 11 -6.24 -26.46 11.03
N LYS A 12 -6.36 -26.96 9.80
CA LYS A 12 -5.79 -26.35 8.59
C LYS A 12 -6.36 -24.96 8.29
N GLY A 13 -7.65 -24.71 8.58
CA GLY A 13 -8.28 -23.41 8.37
C GLY A 13 -7.81 -22.34 9.36
N ARG A 14 -7.63 -22.69 10.64
CA ARG A 14 -7.23 -21.75 11.69
C ARG A 14 -5.73 -21.46 11.63
N GLU A 15 -4.90 -22.46 11.36
CA GLU A 15 -3.46 -22.28 11.12
C GLU A 15 -3.19 -21.47 9.86
N SER A 16 -3.90 -21.74 8.75
CA SER A 16 -3.77 -20.93 7.52
C SER A 16 -4.24 -19.49 7.71
N THR A 17 -5.23 -19.26 8.59
CA THR A 17 -5.66 -17.90 8.94
C THR A 17 -4.61 -17.17 9.76
N VAL A 18 -4.03 -17.81 10.78
CA VAL A 18 -2.95 -17.19 11.58
C VAL A 18 -1.72 -16.90 10.71
N TRP A 19 -1.36 -17.82 9.82
CA TRP A 19 -0.27 -17.63 8.87
C TRP A 19 -0.58 -16.48 7.89
N GLY A 20 -1.80 -16.42 7.36
CA GLY A 20 -2.26 -15.34 6.49
C GLY A 20 -2.27 -13.97 7.19
N VAL A 21 -2.73 -13.91 8.44
CA VAL A 21 -2.72 -12.67 9.24
C VAL A 21 -1.28 -12.23 9.53
N SER A 22 -0.40 -13.16 9.91
CA SER A 22 1.04 -12.86 10.11
C SER A 22 1.70 -12.35 8.83
N LEU A 23 1.37 -12.94 7.67
CA LEU A 23 1.83 -12.45 6.38
C LEU A 23 1.35 -11.03 6.06
N MET A 24 0.08 -10.73 6.34
CA MET A 24 -0.49 -9.40 6.11
C MET A 24 0.14 -8.34 7.02
N LEU A 25 0.41 -8.70 8.28
CA LEU A 25 1.15 -7.83 9.22
C LEU A 25 2.57 -7.58 8.72
N GLY A 26 3.28 -8.62 8.26
CA GLY A 26 4.59 -8.49 7.66
C GLY A 26 4.57 -7.59 6.43
N TYR A 27 3.65 -7.84 5.48
CA TYR A 27 3.47 -7.03 4.28
C TYR A 27 3.24 -5.55 4.62
N LEU A 28 2.35 -5.24 5.56
CA LEU A 28 2.05 -3.86 5.94
C LEU A 28 3.26 -3.19 6.62
N GLY A 29 4.03 -3.94 7.41
CA GLY A 29 5.29 -3.48 8.00
C GLY A 29 6.33 -3.14 6.94
N PHE A 30 6.54 -4.02 5.97
CA PHE A 30 7.49 -3.78 4.86
C PHE A 30 7.03 -2.67 3.92
N ASP A 31 5.73 -2.54 3.64
CA ASP A 31 5.16 -1.46 2.82
C ASP A 31 5.33 -0.08 3.50
N GLY A 32 5.08 -0.02 4.81
CA GLY A 32 5.31 1.17 5.63
C GLY A 32 6.79 1.53 5.75
N PHE A 33 7.67 0.54 5.92
CA PHE A 33 9.12 0.74 5.97
C PHE A 33 9.64 1.27 4.63
N THR A 34 9.30 0.62 3.53
CA THR A 34 9.73 1.00 2.17
C THR A 34 9.32 2.43 1.84
N SER A 35 8.05 2.78 2.04
CA SER A 35 7.56 4.13 1.76
C SER A 35 8.22 5.20 2.64
N THR A 36 8.53 4.88 3.90
CA THR A 36 9.26 5.79 4.81
C THR A 36 10.72 5.97 4.40
N PHE A 37 11.39 4.90 3.97
CA PHE A 37 12.74 4.99 3.41
C PHE A 37 12.76 5.81 2.12
N GLN A 38 11.76 5.63 1.25
CA GLN A 38 11.58 6.46 0.05
C GLN A 38 11.43 7.95 0.42
N ASP A 39 10.60 8.32 1.42
CA ASP A 39 10.45 9.71 1.88
C ASP A 39 11.75 10.29 2.48
N LYS A 40 12.53 9.49 3.20
CA LYS A 40 13.84 9.91 3.76
C LYS A 40 14.89 10.11 2.67
N LEU A 41 14.91 9.24 1.66
CA LEU A 41 15.81 9.33 0.52
C LEU A 41 15.55 10.61 -0.29
N PHE A 42 14.28 10.97 -0.49
CA PHE A 42 13.87 12.20 -1.18
C PHE A 42 14.22 13.49 -0.43
N LYS A 43 14.34 13.46 0.91
CA LYS A 43 14.68 14.64 1.73
C LYS A 43 16.18 14.81 1.98
N GLY A 44 16.96 13.74 1.95
CA GLY A 44 18.39 13.74 2.31
C GLY A 44 19.37 13.81 1.12
N TYR A 45 18.91 13.52 -0.09
CA TYR A 45 19.69 13.60 -1.33
C TYR A 45 18.81 14.29 -2.37
N GLU A 46 19.33 15.18 -3.22
CA GLU A 46 18.58 15.74 -4.37
C GLU A 46 18.35 14.65 -5.42
N MET A 47 17.67 13.59 -5.03
CA MET A 47 17.45 12.41 -5.84
C MET A 47 16.27 12.69 -6.75
N GLU A 48 16.54 12.79 -8.04
CA GLU A 48 15.52 12.99 -9.05
C GLU A 48 14.54 11.80 -9.04
N ILE A 49 13.23 12.07 -9.14
CA ILE A 49 12.15 11.05 -9.15
C ILE A 49 12.46 9.90 -10.12
N HIS A 50 13.03 10.23 -11.28
CA HIS A 50 13.40 9.26 -12.32
C HIS A 50 14.39 8.22 -11.82
N ASN A 51 15.43 8.63 -11.09
CA ASN A 51 16.50 7.75 -10.66
C ASN A 51 15.99 6.73 -9.62
N GLN A 52 15.12 7.18 -8.70
CA GLN A 52 14.56 6.30 -7.66
C GLN A 52 13.58 5.26 -8.23
N ILE A 53 12.71 5.67 -9.15
CA ILE A 53 11.76 4.75 -9.82
C ILE A 53 12.53 3.73 -10.65
N PHE A 54 13.59 4.16 -11.36
CA PHE A 54 14.43 3.27 -12.15
C PHE A 54 15.12 2.21 -11.28
N TYR A 55 15.77 2.59 -10.18
CA TYR A 55 16.41 1.61 -9.28
C TYR A 55 15.40 0.65 -8.63
N THR A 56 14.24 1.15 -8.22
CA THR A 56 13.20 0.32 -7.59
C THR A 56 12.65 -0.70 -8.59
N THR A 57 12.28 -0.27 -9.79
CA THR A 57 11.73 -1.15 -10.83
C THR A 57 12.77 -2.14 -11.37
N MET A 58 14.04 -1.73 -11.50
CA MET A 58 15.14 -2.63 -11.87
C MET A 58 15.38 -3.71 -10.81
N CYS A 59 15.40 -3.33 -9.53
CA CYS A 59 15.57 -4.29 -8.44
C CYS A 59 14.39 -5.29 -8.39
N SER A 60 13.15 -4.81 -8.53
CA SER A 60 11.97 -5.66 -8.63
C SER A 60 12.05 -6.62 -9.82
N CYS A 61 12.49 -6.16 -10.99
CA CYS A 61 12.67 -7.00 -12.17
C CYS A 61 13.69 -8.12 -11.92
N VAL A 62 14.84 -7.81 -11.33
CA VAL A 62 15.88 -8.80 -11.00
C VAL A 62 15.37 -9.85 -10.01
N ILE A 63 14.66 -9.42 -8.96
CA ILE A 63 14.08 -10.34 -7.97
C ILE A 63 13.02 -11.23 -8.63
N SER A 64 12.13 -10.66 -9.43
CA SER A 64 11.10 -11.41 -10.16
C SER A 64 11.70 -12.42 -11.14
N LEU A 65 12.70 -12.02 -11.93
CA LEU A 65 13.42 -12.92 -12.84
C LEU A 65 14.12 -14.05 -12.08
N SER A 66 14.80 -13.72 -10.98
CA SER A 66 15.48 -14.72 -10.14
C SER A 66 14.49 -15.74 -9.57
N GLY A 67 13.31 -15.29 -9.10
CA GLY A 67 12.25 -16.18 -8.65
C GLY A 67 11.74 -17.10 -9.77
N LEU A 68 11.54 -16.57 -10.97
CA LEU A 68 11.07 -17.34 -12.13
C LEU A 68 12.08 -18.39 -12.59
N ILE A 69 13.38 -18.08 -12.49
CA ILE A 69 14.49 -19.00 -12.79
C ILE A 69 14.55 -20.11 -11.74
N LEU A 70 14.51 -19.77 -10.44
CA LEU A 70 14.55 -20.76 -9.35
C LEU A 70 13.38 -21.76 -9.43
N GLN A 71 12.21 -21.30 -9.89
CA GLN A 71 11.03 -22.14 -10.07
C GLN A 71 10.98 -22.86 -11.44
N ASN A 72 11.96 -22.65 -12.33
CA ASN A 72 12.01 -23.20 -13.70
C ASN A 72 10.76 -22.90 -14.57
N HIS A 73 10.00 -21.85 -14.24
CA HIS A 73 8.77 -21.47 -14.96
C HIS A 73 9.00 -20.44 -16.07
N LEU A 74 10.24 -19.96 -16.26
CA LEU A 74 10.57 -18.96 -17.27
C LEU A 74 10.27 -19.43 -18.70
N LEU A 75 10.74 -20.63 -19.09
CA LEU A 75 10.54 -21.14 -20.45
C LEU A 75 9.07 -21.45 -20.77
N PRO A 76 8.29 -22.10 -19.88
CA PRO A 76 6.85 -22.27 -20.07
C PRO A 76 6.08 -20.95 -20.16
N ALA A 77 6.47 -19.92 -19.41
CA ALA A 77 5.81 -18.62 -19.44
C ALA A 77 6.01 -17.90 -20.79
N VAL A 78 7.23 -17.96 -21.34
CA VAL A 78 7.53 -17.40 -22.66
C VAL A 78 6.78 -18.14 -23.76
N ASP A 79 6.76 -19.47 -23.71
CA ASP A 79 6.04 -20.31 -24.67
C ASP A 79 4.52 -20.04 -24.64
N PHE A 80 3.94 -19.81 -23.46
CA PHE A 80 2.55 -19.41 -23.31
C PHE A 80 2.27 -18.02 -23.91
N MET A 81 3.13 -17.02 -23.65
CA MET A 81 2.95 -15.67 -24.21
C MET A 81 3.04 -15.65 -25.74
N VAL A 82 3.91 -16.48 -26.34
CA VAL A 82 4.03 -16.57 -27.81
C VAL A 82 2.81 -17.24 -28.44
N ARG A 83 2.18 -18.19 -27.74
CA ARG A 83 0.98 -18.89 -28.23
C ARG A 83 -0.31 -18.08 -28.08
N HIS A 84 -0.34 -17.12 -27.15
CA HIS A 84 -1.52 -16.28 -26.87
C HIS A 84 -1.21 -14.79 -27.03
N PRO A 85 -1.26 -14.25 -28.27
CA PRO A 85 -0.95 -12.85 -28.53
C PRO A 85 -1.91 -11.87 -27.82
N ASP A 86 -3.16 -12.26 -27.57
CA ASP A 86 -4.10 -11.43 -26.78
C ASP A 86 -3.59 -11.19 -25.36
N CYS A 87 -3.04 -12.24 -24.72
CA CYS A 87 -2.45 -12.14 -23.38
C CYS A 87 -1.22 -11.23 -23.38
N PHE A 88 -0.44 -11.21 -24.47
CA PHE A 88 0.69 -10.29 -24.60
C PHE A 88 0.24 -8.82 -24.60
N TYR A 89 -0.84 -8.49 -25.30
CA TYR A 89 -1.40 -7.13 -25.27
C TYR A 89 -1.91 -6.74 -23.88
N ASP A 90 -2.61 -7.64 -23.18
CA ASP A 90 -3.05 -7.39 -21.80
C ASP A 90 -1.85 -7.12 -20.89
N VAL A 91 -0.78 -7.90 -21.01
CA VAL A 91 0.46 -7.71 -20.23
C VAL A 91 1.12 -6.38 -20.54
N LEU A 92 1.16 -5.94 -21.79
CA LEU A 92 1.70 -4.63 -22.17
C LEU A 92 0.88 -3.47 -21.59
N ILE A 93 -0.45 -3.55 -21.69
CA ILE A 93 -1.35 -2.53 -21.12
C ILE A 93 -1.20 -2.51 -19.59
N LEU A 94 -1.18 -3.67 -18.94
CA LEU A 94 -0.96 -3.78 -17.50
C LEU A 94 0.41 -3.21 -17.09
N SER A 95 1.46 -3.46 -17.85
CA SER A 95 2.82 -2.96 -17.57
C SER A 95 2.93 -1.44 -17.71
N THR A 96 2.35 -0.87 -18.78
CA THR A 96 2.35 0.58 -19.00
C THR A 96 1.54 1.31 -17.91
N VAL A 97 0.36 0.78 -17.56
CA VAL A 97 -0.46 1.32 -16.46
C VAL A 97 0.24 1.16 -15.11
N ALA A 98 0.90 0.02 -14.86
CA ALA A 98 1.66 -0.20 -13.62
C ALA A 98 2.82 0.78 -13.49
N THR A 99 3.57 1.00 -14.58
CA THR A 99 4.67 1.97 -14.64
C THR A 99 4.15 3.39 -14.39
N ALA A 100 3.08 3.80 -15.10
CA ALA A 100 2.46 5.11 -14.90
C ALA A 100 1.97 5.31 -13.45
N SER A 101 1.40 4.26 -12.84
CA SER A 101 0.96 4.27 -11.44
C SER A 101 2.14 4.41 -10.48
N GLN A 102 3.27 3.76 -10.75
CA GLN A 102 4.49 3.92 -9.95
C GLN A 102 5.00 5.36 -9.96
N PHE A 103 4.98 6.03 -11.12
CA PHE A 103 5.31 7.47 -11.20
C PHE A 103 4.40 8.31 -10.31
N PHE A 104 3.09 8.07 -10.34
CA PHE A 104 2.13 8.79 -9.51
C PHE A 104 2.35 8.54 -8.01
N ILE A 105 2.66 7.30 -7.62
CA ILE A 105 2.96 6.92 -6.23
C ILE A 105 4.21 7.64 -5.73
N SER A 106 5.32 7.55 -6.46
CA SER A 106 6.57 8.20 -6.08
C SER A 106 6.44 9.72 -6.04
N TYR A 107 5.71 10.32 -6.99
CA TYR A 107 5.40 11.75 -6.97
C TYR A 107 4.60 12.16 -5.73
N THR A 108 3.61 11.36 -5.35
CA THR A 108 2.79 11.59 -4.14
C THR A 108 3.63 11.49 -2.87
N ILE A 109 4.52 10.50 -2.77
CA ILE A 109 5.41 10.34 -1.61
C ILE A 109 6.39 11.53 -1.53
N ARG A 110 6.98 11.96 -2.64
CA ARG A 110 7.88 13.13 -2.64
C ARG A 110 7.17 14.42 -2.21
N THR A 111 5.95 14.63 -2.69
CA THR A 111 5.22 15.89 -2.48
C THR A 111 4.52 15.95 -1.11
N PHE A 112 3.91 14.85 -0.68
CA PHE A 112 3.04 14.80 0.52
C PHE A 112 3.57 13.88 1.63
N GLY A 113 4.68 13.19 1.41
CA GLY A 113 5.29 12.25 2.34
C GLY A 113 4.64 10.87 2.37
N ALA A 114 5.35 9.90 2.98
CA ALA A 114 4.92 8.52 3.13
C ALA A 114 3.60 8.36 3.92
N LEU A 115 3.37 9.20 4.93
CA LEU A 115 2.17 9.13 5.78
C LEU A 115 0.89 9.45 5.00
N THR A 116 0.95 10.43 4.09
CA THR A 116 -0.20 10.80 3.24
C THR A 116 -0.48 9.70 2.22
N PHE A 117 0.57 9.13 1.62
CA PHE A 117 0.45 7.99 0.72
C PHE A 117 -0.25 6.79 1.38
N ALA A 118 0.21 6.37 2.57
CA ALA A 118 -0.42 5.29 3.33
C ALA A 118 -1.91 5.59 3.62
N THR A 119 -2.24 6.85 3.92
CA THR A 119 -3.63 7.24 4.13
C THR A 119 -4.47 7.09 2.86
N ILE A 120 -3.99 7.57 1.71
CA ILE A 120 -4.69 7.45 0.42
C ILE A 120 -4.93 5.98 0.06
N MET A 121 -3.92 5.12 0.23
CA MET A 121 -4.04 3.68 -0.03
C MET A 121 -5.14 3.07 0.84
N THR A 122 -5.13 3.33 2.15
CA THR A 122 -6.15 2.78 3.07
C THR A 122 -7.56 3.30 2.75
N THR A 123 -7.71 4.57 2.37
CA THR A 123 -9.00 5.12 1.97
C THR A 123 -9.51 4.44 0.69
N ARG A 124 -8.65 4.26 -0.32
CA ARG A 124 -9.03 3.57 -1.56
C ARG A 124 -9.47 2.13 -1.29
N GLN A 125 -8.68 1.37 -0.54
CA GLN A 125 -9.01 -0.02 -0.17
C GLN A 125 -10.35 -0.09 0.55
N LEU A 126 -10.59 0.83 1.50
CA LEU A 126 -11.83 0.87 2.28
C LEU A 126 -13.03 1.23 1.39
N VAL A 127 -12.92 2.22 0.51
CA VAL A 127 -14.01 2.59 -0.42
C VAL A 127 -14.37 1.41 -1.33
N SER A 128 -13.39 0.66 -1.85
CA SER A 128 -13.65 -0.55 -2.63
C SER A 128 -14.35 -1.64 -1.81
N ILE A 129 -13.97 -1.82 -0.54
CA ILE A 129 -14.64 -2.77 0.37
C ILE A 129 -16.10 -2.35 0.58
N LEU A 130 -16.35 -1.07 0.85
CA LEU A 130 -17.70 -0.56 1.05
C LEU A 130 -18.58 -0.71 -0.19
N LEU A 131 -18.07 -0.35 -1.37
CA LEU A 131 -18.77 -0.51 -2.64
C LEU A 131 -19.08 -1.98 -2.91
N SER A 132 -18.13 -2.89 -2.62
CA SER A 132 -18.36 -4.34 -2.73
C SER A 132 -19.47 -4.81 -1.80
N CYS A 133 -19.50 -4.36 -0.54
CA CYS A 133 -20.56 -4.69 0.40
C CYS A 133 -21.94 -4.17 -0.05
N VAL A 134 -22.00 -2.97 -0.62
CA VAL A 134 -23.25 -2.37 -1.14
C VAL A 134 -23.71 -3.07 -2.42
N TRP A 135 -22.80 -3.45 -3.31
CA TRP A 135 -23.13 -4.08 -4.59
C TRP A 135 -23.57 -5.54 -4.44
N PHE A 136 -22.96 -6.29 -3.53
CA PHE A 136 -23.22 -7.73 -3.42
C PHE A 136 -24.54 -8.11 -2.77
N VAL A 137 -25.29 -7.18 -2.14
CA VAL A 137 -26.65 -7.33 -1.52
C VAL A 137 -27.07 -8.78 -1.22
N HIS A 138 -26.20 -9.56 -0.60
CA HIS A 138 -26.62 -10.80 0.04
C HIS A 138 -27.35 -10.38 1.32
N PRO A 139 -28.26 -11.20 1.88
CA PRO A 139 -28.85 -10.92 3.18
C PRO A 139 -27.72 -10.89 4.22
N LEU A 140 -27.13 -9.71 4.41
CA LEU A 140 -25.96 -9.48 5.24
C LEU A 140 -26.36 -9.80 6.67
N SER A 141 -25.61 -10.72 7.29
CA SER A 141 -25.81 -11.07 8.69
C SER A 141 -25.66 -9.82 9.57
N TRP A 142 -26.40 -9.75 10.68
CA TRP A 142 -26.35 -8.64 11.64
C TRP A 142 -24.91 -8.26 12.04
N MET A 143 -24.00 -9.24 12.12
CA MET A 143 -22.59 -9.03 12.41
C MET A 143 -21.84 -8.22 11.34
N GLN A 144 -22.22 -8.30 10.07
CA GLN A 144 -21.61 -7.55 8.97
C GLN A 144 -22.04 -6.08 8.99
N TRP A 145 -23.28 -5.79 9.41
CA TRP A 145 -23.75 -4.43 9.66
C TRP A 145 -22.97 -3.75 10.77
N VAL A 146 -22.72 -4.45 11.88
CA VAL A 146 -21.85 -3.96 12.96
C VAL A 146 -20.42 -3.71 12.47
N GLY A 147 -19.86 -4.64 11.69
CA GLY A 147 -18.55 -4.47 11.06
C GLY A 147 -18.48 -3.24 10.16
N ALA A 148 -19.49 -3.02 9.32
CA ALA A 148 -19.58 -1.83 8.47
C ALA A 148 -19.64 -0.54 9.30
N ALA A 149 -20.48 -0.49 10.35
CA ALA A 149 -20.59 0.66 11.23
C ALA A 149 -19.26 0.99 11.94
N ILE A 150 -18.51 -0.02 12.38
CA ILE A 150 -17.19 0.17 12.98
C ILE A 150 -16.19 0.74 11.97
N VAL A 151 -16.16 0.21 10.74
CA VAL A 151 -15.25 0.68 9.67
C VAL A 151 -15.56 2.13 9.30
N PHE A 152 -16.84 2.48 9.11
CA PHE A 152 -17.25 3.85 8.85
C PHE A 152 -16.95 4.77 10.03
N GLY A 153 -17.25 4.35 11.27
CA GLY A 153 -16.97 5.13 12.48
C GLY A 153 -15.48 5.41 12.67
N ALA A 154 -14.63 4.40 12.50
CA ALA A 154 -13.18 4.54 12.56
C ALA A 154 -12.65 5.49 11.46
N LEU A 155 -13.21 5.43 10.25
CA LEU A 155 -12.82 6.31 9.15
C LEU A 155 -13.20 7.78 9.41
N TYR A 156 -14.44 8.02 9.87
CA TYR A 156 -14.89 9.36 10.24
C TYR A 156 -14.05 9.91 11.41
N ALA A 157 -13.75 9.09 12.42
CA ALA A 157 -12.90 9.48 13.54
C ALA A 157 -11.47 9.81 13.10
N LYS A 158 -10.86 9.00 12.22
CA LYS A 158 -9.51 9.23 11.68
C LYS A 158 -9.45 10.51 10.83
N THR A 159 -10.48 10.77 10.03
CA THR A 159 -10.60 11.98 9.21
C THR A 159 -10.79 13.23 10.06
N PHE A 160 -11.66 13.18 11.08
CA PHE A 160 -11.92 14.30 11.97
C PHE A 160 -10.73 14.61 12.90
N SER A 161 -10.05 13.57 13.39
CA SER A 161 -8.81 13.73 14.18
C SER A 161 -7.69 14.37 13.36
N ARG A 162 -7.58 14.03 12.07
CA ARG A 162 -6.61 14.65 11.16
C ARG A 162 -6.87 16.14 10.95
N ASN A 163 -8.14 16.56 10.82
CA ASN A 163 -8.50 17.97 10.75
C ASN A 163 -8.08 18.72 12.02
N LYS A 164 -8.19 18.09 13.20
CA LYS A 164 -7.69 18.67 14.46
C LYS A 164 -6.17 18.74 14.52
N THR A 165 -5.44 17.69 14.10
CA THR A 165 -3.97 17.67 14.13
C THR A 165 -3.38 18.68 13.14
N GLN A 166 -3.93 18.82 11.93
CA GLN A 166 -3.48 19.86 10.99
C GLN A 166 -3.80 21.27 11.51
N LYS A 167 -4.98 21.49 12.09
CA LYS A 167 -5.34 22.80 12.68
C LYS A 167 -4.45 23.15 13.87
N ALA A 168 -4.02 22.16 14.67
CA ALA A 168 -3.07 22.34 15.77
C ALA A 168 -1.64 22.63 15.29
N MET A 169 -1.16 21.95 14.25
CA MET A 169 0.18 22.19 13.68
C MET A 169 0.29 23.54 12.96
N VAL A 170 -0.79 24.02 12.34
CA VAL A 170 -0.87 25.37 11.76
C VAL A 170 -0.96 26.45 12.85
N ALA A 171 -1.66 26.18 13.96
CA ALA A 171 -1.69 27.09 15.10
C ALA A 171 -0.34 27.22 15.81
N SER A 172 0.48 26.15 15.85
CA SER A 172 1.81 26.17 16.46
C SER A 172 2.92 26.72 15.56
N SER A 173 2.67 26.92 14.26
CA SER A 173 3.61 27.51 13.29
C SER A 173 3.40 29.02 13.07
N SER A 174 2.62 29.67 13.93
CA SER A 174 2.61 31.13 14.06
C SER A 174 3.39 31.57 15.30
N PRO A 175 4.72 31.78 15.25
CA PRO A 175 5.40 32.58 16.26
C PRO A 175 5.09 34.05 16.03
N GLN A 176 4.64 34.70 17.09
CA GLN A 176 4.64 36.14 17.28
C GLN A 176 5.89 36.80 16.70
N GLY A 177 5.67 37.81 15.85
CA GLY A 177 6.69 38.70 15.32
C GLY A 177 6.24 40.15 15.40
N SER A 178 5.79 40.62 16.57
CA SER A 178 5.72 42.04 16.89
C SER A 178 6.47 42.26 18.20
N VAL A 179 7.75 42.60 18.06
CA VAL A 179 8.66 42.96 19.15
C VAL A 179 8.12 44.21 19.87
N PRO A 180 7.90 44.19 21.20
CA PRO A 180 7.79 45.43 21.97
C PRO A 180 9.22 45.93 22.24
N ASN A 181 9.67 46.95 21.53
CA ASN A 181 10.90 47.65 21.92
C ASN A 181 10.55 48.72 22.95
N ALA A 182 10.98 48.48 24.19
CA ALA A 182 10.96 49.44 25.28
C ALA A 182 12.28 50.22 25.31
N ALA A 183 12.24 51.55 25.19
CA ALA A 183 13.16 52.53 25.80
C ALA A 183 12.78 53.94 25.29
N ASN A 184 12.37 54.89 26.13
CA ASN A 184 13.29 55.78 26.86
C ASN A 184 14.19 56.59 25.91
N SER A 185 13.74 57.80 25.54
CA SER A 185 14.38 59.11 25.78
C SER A 185 13.45 60.22 25.30
#